data_AF-N9CD84-F1
#
_entry.id   AF-N9CD84-F1
#
_cell.length_a   1.000
_cell.length_b   1.000
_cell.length_c   1.000
_cell.angle_alpha   90.00
_cell.angle_beta   90.00
_cell.angle_gamma   90.00
#
_symmetry.space_group_name_H-M   'P 1'
#
loop_
_entity.id
_entity.type
_entity.pdbx_description
1 polymer ?
#
loop_
_entity_poly.entity_id
_entity_poly.type
_entity_poly.pdbx_seq_one_letter_code
_entity_poly.pdbx_strand_id
1 'polypeptide(L)'
;MKVLRTILAASLMAAAGAAAADSSVVHDGYAFDQNQLIPTGARLEAGTTGYGGALLWTANPYVGLALGYNGGDVSWTDDVSVNGTKYDLDMENNNVYLNAEIRPWGASANRWAQGVYVAAGVAYLDNDYDLEKRINPGETLSIDGKNYQVASVADGQGGVRGQMSYKNDIAPYLGFGWAPKINKNWGVFGEVGAYYTGNPSVKLTQYNLDPVTGNPTSAQDAVDNEAREIANDDKYQWMPVGKLGVSYHW
;
A
#
# COMPACT_ATOMS: atom_id res chain seq x y z
N MET A 1 -4.48 -29.46 6.38
CA MET A 1 -4.12 -28.48 5.32
C MET A 1 -4.84 -28.70 3.98
N LYS A 2 -6.09 -29.18 3.94
CA LYS A 2 -6.86 -29.35 2.68
C LYS A 2 -8.17 -28.54 2.62
N VAL A 3 -8.64 -28.00 3.75
CA VAL A 3 -9.95 -27.31 3.85
C VAL A 3 -9.83 -25.80 3.59
N LEU A 4 -8.65 -25.19 3.83
CA LEU A 4 -8.45 -23.75 3.64
C LEU A 4 -8.37 -23.34 2.15
N ARG A 5 -7.93 -24.25 1.27
CA ARG A 5 -7.86 -24.01 -0.19
C ARG A 5 -9.25 -23.97 -0.85
N THR A 6 -10.25 -24.63 -0.26
CA THR A 6 -11.60 -24.71 -0.81
C THR A 6 -12.44 -23.48 -0.50
N ILE A 7 -12.13 -22.74 0.57
CA ILE A 7 -12.92 -21.57 0.99
C ILE A 7 -12.57 -20.33 0.16
N LEU A 8 -11.30 -20.13 -0.22
CA LEU A 8 -10.87 -19.06 -1.12
C LEU A 8 -11.44 -19.20 -2.54
N ALA A 9 -11.62 -20.44 -3.02
CA ALA A 9 -12.23 -20.70 -4.33
C ALA A 9 -13.75 -20.42 -4.32
N ALA A 10 -14.43 -20.57 -3.18
CA ALA A 10 -15.87 -20.37 -3.07
C ALA A 10 -16.24 -18.87 -2.93
N SER A 11 -15.44 -18.06 -2.25
CA SER A 11 -15.69 -16.61 -2.11
C SER A 11 -15.47 -15.84 -3.42
N LEU A 12 -14.54 -16.29 -4.27
CA LEU A 12 -14.35 -15.80 -5.64
C LEU A 12 -15.62 -15.94 -6.50
N MET A 13 -16.45 -16.97 -6.25
CA MET A 13 -17.66 -17.23 -7.04
C MET A 13 -18.86 -16.38 -6.65
N ALA A 14 -18.91 -15.84 -5.43
CA ALA A 14 -20.04 -15.03 -4.98
C ALA A 14 -19.96 -13.57 -5.49
N ALA A 15 -18.76 -13.00 -5.56
CA ALA A 15 -18.58 -11.60 -5.96
C ALA A 15 -18.81 -11.36 -7.46
N ALA A 16 -18.48 -12.35 -8.32
CA ALA A 16 -18.76 -12.28 -9.75
C ALA A 16 -20.24 -12.50 -10.09
N GLY A 17 -20.98 -13.25 -9.26
CA GLY A 17 -22.39 -13.59 -9.50
C GLY A 17 -23.39 -12.46 -9.24
N ALA A 18 -23.06 -11.49 -8.38
CA ALA A 18 -23.99 -10.41 -8.03
C ALA A 18 -24.06 -9.28 -9.07
N ALA A 19 -23.05 -9.14 -9.95
CA ALA A 19 -22.98 -8.06 -10.94
C ALA A 19 -23.66 -8.40 -12.29
N ALA A 20 -24.19 -9.61 -12.45
CA ALA A 20 -24.77 -10.11 -13.70
C ALA A 20 -26.29 -10.41 -13.61
N ALA A 21 -26.99 -9.82 -12.63
CA ALA A 21 -28.42 -10.04 -12.45
C ALA A 21 -29.25 -8.95 -13.15
N ASP A 22 -29.36 -9.01 -14.48
CA ASP A 22 -30.64 -8.77 -15.14
C ASP A 22 -30.70 -9.39 -16.55
N SER A 23 -31.86 -9.95 -16.86
CA SER A 23 -32.32 -10.61 -18.08
C SER A 23 -31.93 -12.09 -18.35
N SER A 24 -32.99 -12.90 -18.22
CA SER A 24 -33.33 -14.10 -19.02
C SER A 24 -33.02 -15.50 -18.45
N VAL A 25 -34.09 -16.10 -17.91
CA VAL A 25 -34.59 -17.47 -18.13
C VAL A 25 -33.57 -18.61 -17.96
N VAL A 26 -33.78 -19.37 -16.88
CA VAL A 26 -33.27 -20.73 -16.60
C VAL A 26 -33.13 -21.57 -17.87
N HIS A 27 -31.89 -21.86 -18.27
CA HIS A 27 -31.52 -23.05 -19.04
C HIS A 27 -30.24 -23.65 -18.45
N ASP A 28 -30.23 -24.98 -18.41
CA ASP A 28 -29.23 -25.92 -17.93
C ASP A 28 -27.75 -25.49 -17.96
N GLY A 29 -27.07 -25.79 -16.85
CA GLY A 29 -25.62 -26.00 -16.81
C GLY A 29 -24.80 -24.74 -16.56
N TYR A 30 -24.22 -24.64 -15.37
CA TYR A 30 -23.11 -23.74 -15.04
C TYR A 30 -21.84 -24.10 -15.84
N ALA A 31 -21.90 -24.04 -17.16
CA ALA A 31 -20.74 -24.11 -18.02
C ALA A 31 -20.03 -22.75 -17.92
N PHE A 32 -19.21 -22.60 -16.87
CA PHE A 32 -18.15 -21.60 -16.86
C PHE A 32 -17.34 -21.78 -18.15
N ASP A 33 -17.39 -20.77 -19.02
CA ASP A 33 -16.59 -20.76 -20.24
C ASP A 33 -15.11 -20.78 -19.83
N GLN A 34 -14.40 -21.87 -20.13
CA GLN A 34 -13.01 -22.10 -19.69
C GLN A 34 -12.07 -20.95 -20.09
N ASN A 35 -12.44 -20.18 -21.13
CA ASN A 35 -11.71 -18.99 -21.56
C ASN A 35 -11.68 -17.85 -20.52
N GLN A 36 -12.61 -17.80 -19.57
CA GLN A 36 -12.60 -16.78 -18.51
C GLN A 36 -11.52 -17.01 -17.45
N LEU A 37 -10.89 -18.18 -17.42
CA LEU A 37 -9.80 -18.50 -16.50
C LEU A 37 -8.42 -18.06 -17.03
N ILE A 38 -8.31 -17.71 -18.31
CA ILE A 38 -7.04 -17.33 -18.94
C ILE A 38 -6.77 -15.84 -18.68
N PRO A 39 -5.63 -15.46 -18.09
CA PRO A 39 -5.27 -14.06 -17.93
C PRO A 39 -5.13 -13.38 -19.29
N THR A 40 -5.64 -12.15 -19.39
CA THR A 40 -5.58 -11.28 -20.58
C THR A 40 -4.35 -10.37 -20.56
N GLY A 41 -3.53 -10.45 -19.51
CA GLY A 41 -2.35 -9.64 -19.36
C GLY A 41 -1.60 -9.89 -18.07
N ALA A 42 -0.49 -9.15 -17.93
CA ALA A 42 0.28 -9.05 -16.71
C ALA A 42 0.79 -7.62 -16.56
N ARG A 43 1.17 -7.22 -15.35
CA ARG A 43 1.83 -5.93 -15.09
C ARG A 43 3.04 -6.09 -14.18
N LEU A 44 3.99 -5.19 -14.34
CA LEU A 44 5.10 -4.96 -13.43
C LEU A 44 4.88 -3.63 -12.74
N GLU A 45 5.18 -3.56 -11.45
CA GLU A 45 4.87 -2.40 -10.64
C GLU A 45 5.88 -2.20 -9.50
N ALA A 46 6.03 -0.94 -9.09
CA ALA A 46 6.83 -0.53 -7.95
C ALA A 46 6.11 0.62 -7.23
N GLY A 47 6.26 0.69 -5.91
CA GLY A 47 5.55 1.68 -5.10
C GLY A 47 5.96 1.65 -3.64
N THR A 48 5.11 2.26 -2.80
CA THR A 48 5.32 2.40 -1.35
C THR A 48 5.19 1.08 -0.56
N THR A 49 4.90 -0.02 -1.24
CA THR A 49 4.76 -1.38 -0.67
C THR A 49 5.70 -2.38 -1.36
N GLY A 50 6.81 -1.86 -1.92
CA GLY A 50 7.81 -2.64 -2.63
C GLY A 50 7.56 -2.72 -4.14
N TYR A 51 8.07 -3.78 -4.74
CA TYR A 51 7.99 -4.04 -6.18
C TYR A 51 7.44 -5.44 -6.48
N GLY A 52 6.95 -5.64 -7.69
CA GLY A 52 6.45 -6.93 -8.12
C GLY A 52 5.58 -6.82 -9.36
N GLY A 53 4.42 -7.48 -9.33
CA GLY A 53 3.54 -7.53 -10.49
C GLY A 53 2.24 -8.27 -10.23
N ALA A 54 1.38 -8.29 -11.24
CA ALA A 54 0.09 -8.98 -11.18
C ALA A 54 -0.26 -9.65 -12.50
N LEU A 55 -1.03 -10.73 -12.42
CA LEU A 55 -1.80 -11.27 -13.53
C LEU A 55 -3.14 -10.53 -13.63
N LEU A 56 -3.59 -10.30 -14.86
CA LEU A 56 -4.78 -9.52 -15.17
C LEU A 56 -5.80 -10.39 -15.90
N TRP A 57 -7.06 -10.29 -15.51
CA TRP A 57 -8.20 -10.84 -16.26
C TRP A 57 -9.15 -9.71 -16.63
N THR A 58 -9.82 -9.85 -17.77
CA THR A 58 -10.80 -8.88 -18.24
C THR A 58 -12.08 -9.62 -18.58
N ALA A 59 -13.12 -9.43 -17.77
CA ALA A 59 -14.42 -10.05 -18.02
C ALA A 59 -15.17 -9.29 -19.12
N ASN A 60 -15.15 -7.96 -19.06
CA ASN A 60 -15.74 -7.06 -20.05
C ASN A 60 -15.02 -5.69 -19.99
N PRO A 61 -15.34 -4.71 -20.87
CA PRO A 61 -14.65 -3.42 -20.87
C PRO A 61 -14.68 -2.66 -19.52
N TYR A 62 -15.67 -2.92 -18.68
CA TYR A 62 -15.92 -2.24 -17.40
C TYR A 62 -15.34 -2.96 -16.19
N VAL A 63 -15.08 -4.27 -16.27
CA VAL A 63 -14.68 -5.09 -15.12
C VAL A 63 -13.47 -5.96 -15.46
N GLY A 64 -12.40 -5.77 -14.68
CA GLY A 64 -11.22 -6.61 -14.67
C GLY A 64 -10.88 -7.12 -13.27
N LEU A 65 -9.91 -8.01 -13.20
CA LEU A 65 -9.38 -8.58 -11.97
C LEU A 65 -7.84 -8.54 -12.01
N ALA A 66 -7.21 -8.18 -10.90
CA ALA A 66 -5.77 -8.21 -10.73
C ALA A 66 -5.42 -9.09 -9.52
N LEU A 67 -4.63 -10.15 -9.74
CA LEU A 67 -4.02 -10.96 -8.68
C LEU A 67 -2.51 -10.72 -8.70
N GLY A 68 -1.99 -10.11 -7.65
CA GLY A 68 -0.61 -9.64 -7.64
C GLY A 68 0.15 -9.89 -6.36
N TYR A 69 1.44 -9.65 -6.47
CA TYR A 69 2.41 -9.71 -5.40
C TYR A 69 3.23 -8.42 -5.38
N ASN A 70 3.38 -7.81 -4.20
CA ASN A 70 4.32 -6.71 -3.96
C ASN A 70 5.20 -7.07 -2.77
N GLY A 71 6.50 -7.03 -2.97
CA GLY A 71 7.43 -7.28 -1.88
C GLY A 71 8.82 -6.78 -2.18
N GLY A 72 9.78 -7.38 -1.47
CA GLY A 72 11.18 -7.02 -1.56
C GLY A 72 11.64 -6.20 -0.37
N ASP A 73 12.96 -6.07 -0.30
CA ASP A 73 13.66 -5.29 0.70
C ASP A 73 14.22 -4.05 0.01
N VAL A 74 13.86 -2.87 0.50
CA VAL A 74 14.29 -1.59 -0.04
C VAL A 74 14.83 -0.72 1.10
N SER A 75 16.14 -0.48 1.05
CA SER A 75 16.84 0.46 1.94
C SER A 75 17.14 1.77 1.22
N TRP A 76 16.69 2.88 1.80
CA TRP A 76 17.03 4.24 1.42
C TRP A 76 17.81 4.88 2.56
N THR A 77 19.14 4.82 2.51
CA THR A 77 20.01 5.31 3.58
C THR A 77 20.79 6.56 3.12
N ASP A 78 20.83 7.60 3.96
CA ASP A 78 21.67 8.81 3.86
C ASP A 78 21.51 9.73 2.63
N ASP A 79 20.65 9.39 1.66
CA ASP A 79 20.42 10.18 0.44
C ASP A 79 19.30 11.24 0.58
N VAL A 80 18.55 11.24 1.70
CA VAL A 80 17.41 12.14 1.91
C VAL A 80 17.67 13.07 3.09
N SER A 81 18.07 14.30 2.77
CA SER A 81 18.17 15.41 3.74
C SER A 81 17.16 16.50 3.41
N VAL A 82 16.33 16.87 4.39
CA VAL A 82 15.32 17.92 4.27
C VAL A 82 15.48 18.87 5.46
N ASN A 83 15.86 20.13 5.19
CA ASN A 83 16.04 21.17 6.21
C ASN A 83 16.95 20.73 7.38
N GLY A 84 18.05 20.04 7.08
CA GLY A 84 18.99 19.56 8.08
C GLY A 84 18.64 18.21 8.72
N THR A 85 17.38 17.77 8.59
CA THR A 85 16.98 16.43 9.05
C THR A 85 17.34 15.37 8.01
N LYS A 86 18.11 14.38 8.41
CA LYS A 86 18.42 13.18 7.62
C LYS A 86 17.41 12.07 7.90
N TYR A 87 17.05 11.32 6.87
CA TYR A 87 16.13 10.19 6.95
C TYR A 87 16.76 8.94 6.36
N ASP A 88 16.73 7.85 7.12
CA ASP A 88 17.01 6.50 6.64
C ASP A 88 15.72 5.69 6.73
N LEU A 89 15.35 5.00 5.64
CA LEU A 89 14.14 4.20 5.57
C LEU A 89 14.47 2.82 5.02
N ASP A 90 14.24 1.79 5.83
CA ASP A 90 14.28 0.39 5.42
C ASP A 90 12.85 -0.17 5.36
N MET A 91 12.54 -0.88 4.28
CA MET A 91 11.21 -1.42 4.01
C MET A 91 11.32 -2.89 3.62
N GLU A 92 10.72 -3.78 4.39
CA GLU A 92 10.57 -5.19 4.04
C GLU A 92 9.08 -5.48 3.78
N ASN A 93 8.75 -5.88 2.55
CA ASN A 93 7.38 -6.07 2.12
C ASN A 93 7.15 -7.50 1.60
N ASN A 94 6.00 -8.09 1.93
CA ASN A 94 5.56 -9.40 1.44
C ASN A 94 4.01 -9.44 1.37
N ASN A 95 3.47 -8.98 0.25
CA ASN A 95 2.03 -8.76 0.07
C ASN A 95 1.50 -9.58 -1.10
N VAL A 96 0.34 -10.20 -0.92
CA VAL A 96 -0.43 -10.84 -2.01
C VAL A 96 -1.81 -10.19 -2.03
N TYR A 97 -2.22 -9.65 -3.18
CA TYR A 97 -3.49 -8.93 -3.29
C TYR A 97 -4.36 -9.47 -4.42
N LEU A 98 -5.67 -9.31 -4.25
CA LEU A 98 -6.68 -9.61 -5.24
C LEU A 98 -7.68 -8.45 -5.31
N ASN A 99 -7.70 -7.75 -6.44
CA ASN A 99 -8.53 -6.57 -6.65
C ASN A 99 -9.42 -6.73 -7.90
N ALA A 100 -10.68 -6.31 -7.77
CA ALA A 100 -11.53 -6.01 -8.92
C ALA A 100 -11.23 -4.58 -9.41
N GLU A 101 -11.06 -4.40 -10.71
CA GLU A 101 -10.88 -3.10 -11.36
C GLU A 101 -12.16 -2.71 -12.10
N ILE A 102 -12.82 -1.66 -11.64
CA ILE A 102 -14.06 -1.15 -12.23
C ILE A 102 -13.74 0.10 -13.04
N ARG A 103 -13.99 0.08 -14.35
CA ARG A 103 -13.72 1.16 -15.31
C ARG A 103 -15.04 1.80 -15.75
N PRO A 104 -15.47 2.94 -15.16
CA PRO A 104 -16.75 3.56 -15.50
C PRO A 104 -16.88 3.90 -17.00
N TRP A 105 -15.75 4.23 -17.65
CA TRP A 105 -15.68 4.52 -19.08
C TRP A 105 -14.96 3.44 -19.89
N GLY A 106 -15.09 2.18 -19.47
CA GLY A 106 -14.43 1.02 -20.06
C GLY A 106 -14.59 0.86 -21.58
N ALA A 107 -15.76 1.23 -22.12
CA ALA A 107 -16.06 1.18 -23.56
C ALA A 107 -15.67 2.45 -24.35
N SER A 108 -15.09 3.46 -23.68
CA SER A 108 -14.73 4.71 -24.35
C SER A 108 -13.59 4.52 -25.35
N ALA A 109 -13.72 5.12 -26.53
CA ALA A 109 -12.62 5.21 -27.51
C ALA A 109 -11.49 6.14 -27.05
N ASN A 110 -11.74 7.02 -26.07
CA ASN A 110 -10.73 7.87 -25.50
C ASN A 110 -9.93 7.09 -24.43
N ARG A 111 -8.68 6.75 -24.76
CA ARG A 111 -7.75 6.02 -23.87
C ARG A 111 -7.56 6.65 -22.49
N TRP A 112 -7.70 7.98 -22.37
CA TRP A 112 -7.56 8.68 -21.10
C TRP A 112 -8.74 8.37 -20.18
N ALA A 113 -9.96 8.38 -20.73
CA ALA A 113 -11.19 8.05 -19.99
C ALA A 113 -11.29 6.54 -19.70
N GLN A 114 -10.99 5.70 -20.70
CA GLN A 114 -10.97 4.24 -20.55
C GLN A 114 -9.95 3.76 -19.51
N GLY A 115 -8.87 4.52 -19.35
CA GLY A 115 -7.81 4.23 -18.38
C GLY A 115 -8.23 4.40 -16.93
N VAL A 116 -9.27 5.19 -16.61
CA VAL A 116 -9.69 5.44 -15.22
C VAL A 116 -10.39 4.22 -14.63
N TYR A 117 -9.99 3.82 -13.42
CA TYR A 117 -10.65 2.74 -12.69
C TYR A 117 -10.66 2.96 -11.18
N VAL A 118 -11.59 2.27 -10.52
CA VAL A 118 -11.61 2.05 -9.07
C VAL A 118 -11.18 0.62 -8.82
N ALA A 119 -10.24 0.43 -7.90
CA ALA A 119 -9.80 -0.87 -7.43
C ALA A 119 -10.47 -1.17 -6.08
N ALA A 120 -11.10 -2.33 -5.94
CA ALA A 120 -11.66 -2.79 -4.67
C ALA A 120 -11.32 -4.26 -4.47
N GLY A 121 -10.83 -4.63 -3.28
CA GLY A 121 -10.33 -5.97 -3.07
C GLY A 121 -9.85 -6.25 -1.67
N VAL A 122 -8.94 -7.23 -1.57
CA VAL A 122 -8.32 -7.66 -0.32
C VAL A 122 -6.86 -8.03 -0.54
N ALA A 123 -6.06 -7.98 0.51
CA ALA A 123 -4.70 -8.48 0.49
C ALA A 123 -4.32 -9.22 1.77
N TYR A 124 -3.44 -10.21 1.62
CA TYR A 124 -2.51 -10.61 2.67
C TYR A 124 -1.40 -9.58 2.74
N LEU A 125 -1.09 -9.10 3.94
CA LEU A 125 -0.09 -8.07 4.19
C LEU A 125 0.90 -8.53 5.26
N ASP A 126 2.18 -8.40 4.95
CA ASP A 126 3.28 -8.51 5.90
C ASP A 126 4.32 -7.46 5.51
N ASN A 127 4.31 -6.34 6.23
CA ASN A 127 5.17 -5.20 5.95
C ASN A 127 5.84 -4.73 7.22
N ASP A 128 7.16 -4.60 7.19
CA ASP A 128 7.98 -4.05 8.25
C ASP A 128 8.70 -2.80 7.73
N TYR A 129 8.67 -1.73 8.52
CA TYR A 129 9.26 -0.43 8.21
C TYR A 129 10.18 -0.01 9.36
N ASP A 130 11.43 0.31 9.07
CA ASP A 130 12.37 0.92 10.01
C ASP A 130 12.73 2.31 9.49
N LEU A 131 12.37 3.35 10.24
CA LEU A 131 12.60 4.74 9.91
C LEU A 131 13.50 5.36 10.97
N GLU A 132 14.64 5.90 10.55
CA GLU A 132 15.52 6.68 11.41
C GLU A 132 15.56 8.13 10.95
N LYS A 133 15.23 9.05 11.86
CA LYS A 133 15.20 10.49 11.64
C LYS A 133 16.27 11.14 12.51
N ARG A 134 17.24 11.82 11.91
CA ARG A 134 18.46 12.30 12.58
C ARG A 134 18.69 13.79 12.33
N ILE A 135 19.21 14.50 13.31
CA ILE A 135 19.63 15.90 13.23
C ILE A 135 21.07 16.06 13.72
N ASN A 136 21.78 17.02 13.14
CA ASN A 136 23.12 17.43 13.58
C ASN A 136 23.03 18.49 14.69
N PRO A 137 24.11 18.70 15.45
CA PRO A 137 24.21 19.82 16.39
C PRO A 137 23.87 21.17 15.74
N GLY A 138 23.00 21.95 16.39
CA GLY A 138 22.53 23.25 15.90
C GLY A 138 21.26 23.19 15.05
N GLU A 139 20.75 21.99 14.73
CA GLU A 139 19.48 21.78 14.04
C GLU A 139 18.37 21.42 15.05
N THR A 140 17.11 21.50 14.59
CA THR A 140 15.95 21.14 15.41
C THR A 140 15.08 20.08 14.75
N LEU A 141 14.50 19.23 15.59
CA LEU A 141 13.62 18.13 15.22
C LEU A 141 12.25 18.37 15.84
N SER A 142 11.17 18.26 15.05
CA SER A 142 9.82 18.24 15.60
C SER A 142 9.29 16.82 15.83
N ILE A 143 8.69 16.60 17.01
CA ILE A 143 8.02 15.38 17.47
C ILE A 143 6.75 15.84 18.18
N ASP A 144 5.56 15.34 17.83
CA ASP A 144 4.28 15.75 18.43
C ASP A 144 4.09 17.30 18.44
N GLY A 145 4.46 17.97 17.35
CA GLY A 145 4.38 19.44 17.21
C GLY A 145 5.31 20.24 18.14
N LYS A 146 6.18 19.57 18.91
CA LYS A 146 7.15 20.17 19.82
C LYS A 146 8.55 20.02 19.28
N ASN A 147 9.44 20.96 19.63
CA ASN A 147 10.79 21.01 19.07
C ASN A 147 11.83 20.48 20.07
N TYR A 148 12.80 19.77 19.51
CA TYR A 148 13.92 19.14 20.20
C TYR A 148 15.22 19.48 19.47
N GLN A 149 16.32 19.48 20.19
CA GLN A 149 17.66 19.72 19.69
C GLN A 149 18.61 18.65 20.23
N VAL A 150 19.80 18.56 19.66
CA VAL A 150 20.84 17.65 20.16
C VAL A 150 21.18 17.98 21.62
N ALA A 151 21.08 16.99 22.51
CA ALA A 151 21.34 17.15 23.95
C ALA A 151 22.83 17.38 24.23
N SER A 152 23.70 16.61 23.56
CA SER A 152 25.15 16.68 23.72
C SER A 152 25.83 16.69 22.36
N VAL A 153 26.50 17.81 22.06
CA VAL A 153 27.30 17.97 20.83
C VAL A 153 28.47 16.97 20.80
N ALA A 154 28.98 16.57 21.97
CA ALA A 154 30.06 15.60 22.08
C ALA A 154 29.61 14.18 21.70
N ASP A 155 28.33 13.85 21.90
CA ASP A 155 27.74 12.55 21.59
C ASP A 155 27.24 12.46 20.12
N GLY A 156 27.49 13.51 19.33
CA GLY A 156 27.24 13.52 17.90
C GLY A 156 25.79 13.89 17.54
N GLN A 157 25.19 13.12 16.63
CA GLN A 157 23.82 13.35 16.16
C GLN A 157 22.78 12.94 17.21
N GLY A 158 21.60 13.53 17.11
CA GLY A 158 20.41 13.11 17.88
C GLY A 158 19.27 12.74 16.94
N GLY A 159 18.32 11.93 17.39
CA GLY A 159 17.29 11.42 16.50
C GLY A 159 16.21 10.58 17.14
N VAL A 160 15.30 10.11 16.29
CA VAL A 160 14.22 9.18 16.61
C VAL A 160 14.28 8.02 15.63
N ARG A 161 14.22 6.80 16.15
CA ARG A 161 14.05 5.58 15.37
C ARG A 161 12.67 5.00 15.60
N GLY A 162 12.01 4.62 14.53
CA GLY A 162 10.66 4.06 14.52
C GLY A 162 10.59 2.76 13.75
N GLN A 163 10.10 1.72 14.41
CA GLN A 163 9.84 0.42 13.82
C GLN A 163 8.33 0.23 13.76
N MET A 164 7.79 -0.02 12.57
CA MET A 164 6.36 -0.15 12.33
C MET A 164 6.06 -1.39 11.51
N SER A 165 5.08 -2.19 11.96
CA SER A 165 4.71 -3.45 11.31
C SER A 165 3.21 -3.51 11.01
N TYR A 166 2.86 -3.78 9.75
CA TYR A 166 1.49 -4.08 9.31
C TYR A 166 1.41 -5.55 8.89
N LYS A 167 0.71 -6.35 9.70
CA LYS A 167 0.54 -7.79 9.47
C LYS A 167 -0.93 -8.16 9.52
N ASN A 168 -1.49 -8.54 8.37
CA ASN A 168 -2.90 -8.89 8.23
C ASN A 168 -3.07 -10.07 7.29
N ASP A 169 -3.80 -11.10 7.74
CA ASP A 169 -4.12 -12.24 6.88
C ASP A 169 -5.04 -11.82 5.71
N ILE A 170 -5.99 -10.92 5.99
CA ILE A 170 -6.93 -10.35 5.02
C ILE A 170 -7.21 -8.89 5.41
N ALA A 171 -6.76 -7.95 4.60
CA ALA A 171 -7.01 -6.52 4.74
C ALA A 171 -7.84 -6.00 3.54
N PRO A 172 -9.02 -5.40 3.75
CA PRO A 172 -9.78 -4.74 2.69
C PRO A 172 -8.98 -3.63 2.01
N TYR A 173 -9.18 -3.47 0.70
CA TYR A 173 -8.49 -2.48 -0.12
C TYR A 173 -9.48 -1.63 -0.91
N LEU A 174 -9.19 -0.34 -0.99
CA LEU A 174 -9.82 0.58 -1.93
C LEU A 174 -8.76 1.48 -2.56
N GLY A 175 -8.81 1.61 -3.89
CA GLY A 175 -7.90 2.44 -4.64
C GLY A 175 -8.54 3.07 -5.87
N PHE A 176 -7.85 4.07 -6.39
CA PHE A 176 -8.16 4.78 -7.63
C PHE A 176 -6.94 4.73 -8.51
N GLY A 177 -7.15 4.34 -9.76
CA GLY A 177 -6.07 4.20 -10.69
C GLY A 177 -6.38 4.75 -12.06
N TRP A 178 -5.29 4.94 -12.80
CA TRP A 178 -5.30 5.45 -14.15
C TRP A 178 -4.29 4.66 -14.98
N ALA A 179 -4.81 3.87 -15.93
CA ALA A 179 -4.07 2.90 -16.73
C ALA A 179 -4.32 3.11 -18.24
N PRO A 180 -3.82 4.18 -18.85
CA PRO A 180 -3.97 4.40 -20.29
C PRO A 180 -3.20 3.35 -21.09
N LYS A 181 -3.88 2.74 -22.07
CA LYS A 181 -3.22 1.89 -23.07
C LYS A 181 -2.48 2.76 -24.08
N ILE A 182 -1.19 2.46 -24.28
CA ILE A 182 -0.36 3.15 -25.29
C ILE A 182 -0.63 2.53 -26.66
N ASN A 183 -0.73 1.20 -26.72
CA ASN A 183 -1.24 0.45 -27.85
C ASN A 183 -2.03 -0.78 -27.37
N LYS A 184 -2.36 -1.71 -28.27
CA LYS A 184 -3.13 -2.92 -27.91
C LYS A 184 -2.39 -3.88 -26.99
N ASN A 185 -1.06 -3.80 -26.94
CA ASN A 185 -0.20 -4.78 -26.30
C ASN A 185 0.40 -4.28 -24.98
N TRP A 186 0.50 -2.98 -24.76
CA TRP A 186 1.03 -2.46 -23.51
C TRP A 186 0.51 -1.06 -23.15
N GLY A 187 0.63 -0.73 -21.87
CA GLY A 187 0.27 0.55 -21.28
C GLY A 187 1.10 0.85 -20.04
N VAL A 188 0.84 2.00 -19.44
CA VAL A 188 1.37 2.40 -18.14
C VAL A 188 0.22 2.58 -17.18
N PHE A 189 0.49 2.52 -15.89
CA PHE A 189 -0.52 2.86 -14.90
C PHE A 189 0.07 3.53 -13.66
N GLY A 190 -0.79 4.26 -12.97
CA GLY A 190 -0.61 4.63 -11.58
C GLY A 190 -1.86 4.30 -10.77
N GLU A 191 -1.66 3.94 -9.51
CA GLU A 191 -2.73 3.63 -8.56
C GLU A 191 -2.36 4.21 -7.19
N VAL A 192 -3.35 4.85 -6.55
CA VAL A 192 -3.27 5.28 -5.16
C VAL A 192 -4.45 4.68 -4.40
N GLY A 193 -4.22 4.23 -3.18
CA GLY A 193 -5.25 3.58 -2.38
C GLY A 193 -4.85 3.44 -0.94
N ALA A 194 -5.65 2.67 -0.20
CA ALA A 194 -5.33 2.32 1.17
C ALA A 194 -5.89 0.94 1.51
N TYR A 195 -5.13 0.20 2.34
CA TYR A 195 -5.62 -0.99 3.01
C TYR A 195 -6.19 -0.63 4.37
N TYR A 196 -7.32 -1.21 4.75
CA TYR A 196 -7.79 -1.17 6.13
C TYR A 196 -7.12 -2.29 6.92
N THR A 197 -6.10 -1.94 7.70
CA THR A 197 -5.22 -2.87 8.42
C THR A 197 -5.52 -2.93 9.91
N GLY A 198 -6.23 -1.94 10.44
CA GLY A 198 -6.12 -1.61 11.86
C GLY A 198 -4.77 -0.96 12.15
N ASN A 199 -4.56 -0.56 13.40
CA ASN A 199 -3.32 0.12 13.79
C ASN A 199 -2.11 -0.83 13.68
N PRO A 200 -0.96 -0.33 13.22
CA PRO A 200 0.26 -1.13 13.16
C PRO A 200 0.82 -1.42 14.55
N SER A 201 1.67 -2.45 14.64
CA SER A 201 2.61 -2.52 15.77
C SER A 201 3.64 -1.43 15.59
N VAL A 202 3.91 -0.65 16.64
CA VAL A 202 4.85 0.48 16.57
C VAL A 202 5.75 0.48 17.79
N LYS A 203 7.03 0.75 17.55
CA LYS A 203 8.03 1.03 18.57
C LYS A 203 8.82 2.25 18.14
N LEU A 204 8.74 3.32 18.94
CA LEU A 204 9.55 4.50 18.74
C LEU A 204 10.54 4.67 19.89
N THR A 205 11.75 5.12 19.58
CA THR A 205 12.80 5.42 20.54
C THR A 205 13.55 6.67 20.12
N GLN A 206 13.87 7.55 21.06
CA GLN A 206 14.75 8.69 20.81
C GLN A 206 16.16 8.44 21.36
N TYR A 207 17.14 9.18 20.84
CA TYR A 207 18.47 9.25 21.41
C TYR A 207 19.07 10.65 21.25
N ASN A 208 19.85 11.08 22.25
CA ASN A 208 20.60 12.34 22.25
C ASN A 208 19.74 13.58 21.89
N LEU A 209 18.49 13.62 22.39
CA LEU A 209 17.58 14.74 22.19
C LEU A 209 17.17 15.38 23.53
N ASP A 210 17.21 16.70 23.56
CA ASP A 210 16.67 17.53 24.64
C ASP A 210 15.64 18.52 24.10
N PRO A 211 14.62 18.87 24.92
CA PRO A 211 13.66 19.89 24.54
C PRO A 211 14.34 21.26 24.34
N VAL A 212 13.95 21.99 23.29
CA VAL A 212 14.38 23.39 23.12
C VAL A 212 13.78 24.27 24.21
N THR A 213 14.43 25.40 24.51
CA THR A 213 13.95 26.35 25.52
C THR A 213 12.48 26.70 25.34
N GLY A 214 11.67 26.45 26.38
CA GLY A 214 10.23 26.69 26.38
C GLY A 214 9.37 25.46 26.07
N ASN A 215 9.96 24.32 25.70
CA ASN A 215 9.26 23.04 25.61
C ASN A 215 9.33 22.30 26.96
N PRO A 216 8.19 22.08 27.67
CA PRO A 216 8.19 21.40 28.96
C PRO A 216 8.12 19.86 28.85
N THR A 217 7.98 19.30 27.64
CA THR A 217 7.84 17.85 27.42
C THR A 217 9.21 17.24 27.13
N SER A 218 9.55 16.13 27.79
CA SER A 218 10.77 15.40 27.46
C SER A 218 10.67 14.75 26.07
N ALA A 219 11.81 14.52 25.41
CA ALA A 219 11.80 13.84 24.11
C ALA A 219 11.19 12.44 24.20
N GLN A 220 11.41 11.73 25.32
CA GLN A 220 10.85 10.40 25.54
C GLN A 220 9.32 10.45 25.66
N ASP A 221 8.76 11.39 26.43
CA ASP A 221 7.31 11.50 26.58
C ASP A 221 6.62 11.83 25.25
N ALA A 222 7.23 12.68 24.42
CA ALA A 222 6.68 13.00 23.11
C ALA A 222 6.71 11.80 22.17
N VAL A 223 7.80 11.04 22.17
CA VAL A 223 7.91 9.80 21.38
C VAL A 223 6.91 8.74 21.86
N ASP A 224 6.73 8.58 23.18
CA ASP A 224 5.77 7.63 23.75
C ASP A 224 4.32 8.03 23.43
N ASN A 225 4.03 9.33 23.38
CA ASN A 225 2.72 9.83 22.96
C ASN A 225 2.47 9.57 21.47
N GLU A 226 3.44 9.88 20.59
CA GLU A 226 3.33 9.61 19.15
C GLU A 226 3.18 8.11 18.87
N ALA A 227 3.90 7.25 19.60
CA ALA A 227 3.73 5.79 19.51
C ALA A 227 2.31 5.37 19.91
N ARG A 228 1.74 6.00 20.94
CA ARG A 228 0.37 5.71 21.40
C ARG A 228 -0.67 6.16 20.38
N GLU A 229 -0.51 7.32 19.76
CA GLU A 229 -1.41 7.79 18.69
C GLU A 229 -1.37 6.84 17.49
N ILE A 230 -0.18 6.46 17.03
CA ILE A 230 -0.03 5.50 15.93
C ILE A 230 -0.70 4.16 16.25
N ALA A 231 -0.57 3.69 17.50
CA ALA A 231 -1.13 2.43 17.95
C ALA A 231 -2.65 2.44 18.17
N ASN A 232 -3.31 3.60 18.31
CA ASN A 232 -4.70 3.68 18.75
C ASN A 232 -5.63 4.56 17.90
N ASP A 233 -5.11 5.54 17.17
CA ASP A 233 -5.95 6.48 16.43
C ASP A 233 -6.48 5.89 15.13
N ASP A 234 -7.73 6.18 14.79
CA ASP A 234 -8.41 5.69 13.58
C ASP A 234 -7.67 6.05 12.29
N LYS A 235 -6.93 7.17 12.29
CA LYS A 235 -6.12 7.63 11.16
C LYS A 235 -5.09 6.58 10.73
N TYR A 236 -4.49 5.87 11.69
CA TYR A 236 -3.43 4.88 11.42
C TYR A 236 -3.98 3.47 11.21
N GLN A 237 -5.30 3.29 11.19
CA GLN A 237 -5.93 2.04 10.76
C GLN A 237 -5.87 1.81 9.26
N TRP A 238 -5.47 2.83 8.50
CA TRP A 238 -5.37 2.81 7.05
C TRP A 238 -3.91 2.88 6.63
N MET A 239 -3.43 1.85 5.93
CA MET A 239 -2.10 1.82 5.33
C MET A 239 -2.18 2.39 3.90
N PRO A 240 -1.67 3.61 3.63
CA PRO A 240 -1.72 4.21 2.30
C PRO A 240 -0.77 3.52 1.32
N VAL A 241 -1.16 3.50 0.06
CA VAL A 241 -0.42 2.86 -1.03
C VAL A 241 -0.35 3.81 -2.22
N GLY A 242 0.83 3.92 -2.81
CA GLY A 242 1.02 4.50 -4.13
C GLY A 242 1.90 3.59 -4.96
N LYS A 243 1.48 3.26 -6.19
CA LYS A 243 2.26 2.42 -7.10
C LYS A 243 2.15 2.89 -8.55
N LEU A 244 3.22 2.68 -9.30
CA LEU A 244 3.32 2.94 -10.73
C LEU A 244 3.81 1.69 -11.44
N GLY A 245 3.49 1.55 -12.72
CA GLY A 245 3.98 0.39 -13.46
C GLY A 245 3.63 0.36 -14.94
N VAL A 246 3.95 -0.77 -15.55
CA VAL A 246 3.76 -1.07 -16.96
C VAL A 246 2.91 -2.33 -17.09
N SER A 247 1.87 -2.28 -17.93
CA SER A 247 1.00 -3.41 -18.23
C SER A 247 1.27 -3.96 -19.63
N TYR A 248 1.17 -5.28 -19.77
CA TYR A 248 1.28 -6.02 -21.01
C TYR A 248 0.00 -6.83 -21.22
N HIS A 249 -0.50 -6.88 -22.45
CA HIS A 249 -1.78 -7.49 -22.82
C HIS A 249 -1.60 -8.39 -24.04
N TRP A 250 -2.25 -9.56 -24.02
CA TRP A 250 -2.23 -10.55 -25.10
C TRP A 250 -3.62 -11.12 -25.38
#